data_AF-A0A6V7JKX4-F1
#
_entry.id   AF-A0A6V7JKX4-F1
#
_cell.length_a   1.000
_cell.length_b   1.000
_cell.length_c   1.000
_cell.angle_alpha   90.00
_cell.angle_beta   90.00
_cell.angle_gamma   90.00
#
_symmetry.space_group_name_H-M   'P 1'
#
loop_
_entity.id
_entity.type
_entity.pdbx_description
1 polymer ?
#
loop_
_entity_poly.entity_id
_entity_poly.type
_entity_poly.pdbx_seq_one_letter_code
_entity_poly.pdbx_strand_id
1 'polypeptide(L)'
;NAADKVAEYSLAISDALADEAAVTSGKAQQFVLEVTKLDSTVSKEEIFEALQTSLGEGNKIQPEVVISIEMAFGGTSKVLLKLPLRIGKVLLEKQTIRVGLSNGRVREALKPLKCFKC
;
A
#
# COMPACT_ATOMS: atom_id res chain seq x y z
N ASN A 1 -28.91 -21.35 0.33
CA ASN A 1 -27.65 -22.12 0.51
C ASN A 1 -26.50 -21.54 -0.33
N ALA A 2 -26.14 -20.28 -0.11
CA ALA A 2 -24.93 -19.69 -0.70
C ALA A 2 -23.71 -19.91 0.19
N ALA A 3 -23.91 -20.04 1.51
CA ALA A 3 -22.85 -20.27 2.49
C ALA A 3 -22.17 -21.64 2.32
N ASP A 4 -22.94 -22.71 2.05
CA ASP A 4 -22.38 -24.07 1.89
C ASP A 4 -21.48 -24.18 0.66
N LYS A 5 -21.87 -23.54 -0.45
CA LYS A 5 -21.06 -23.51 -1.67
C LYS A 5 -19.76 -22.74 -1.46
N VAL A 6 -19.79 -21.64 -0.71
CA VAL A 6 -18.59 -20.87 -0.38
C VAL A 6 -17.61 -21.70 0.45
N ALA A 7 -18.11 -22.50 1.39
CA ALA A 7 -17.27 -23.41 2.18
C ALA A 7 -16.67 -24.51 1.30
N GLU A 8 -17.46 -25.11 0.42
CA GLU A 8 -17.03 -26.18 -0.49
C GLU A 8 -15.96 -25.70 -1.49
N TYR A 9 -16.15 -24.51 -2.08
CA TYR A 9 -15.13 -23.90 -2.93
C TYR A 9 -13.88 -23.49 -2.15
N SER A 10 -14.00 -23.05 -0.89
CA SER A 10 -12.84 -22.67 -0.09
C SER A 10 -11.91 -23.86 0.18
N LEU A 11 -12.46 -25.03 0.48
CA LEU A 11 -11.70 -26.26 0.70
C LEU A 11 -11.04 -26.76 -0.59
N ALA A 12 -11.77 -26.77 -1.70
CA ALA A 12 -11.22 -27.17 -3.00
C ALA A 12 -10.09 -26.24 -3.49
N ILE A 13 -10.18 -24.95 -3.17
CA ILE A 13 -9.14 -23.97 -3.48
C ILE A 13 -7.91 -24.18 -2.58
N SER A 14 -8.11 -24.48 -1.29
CA SER A 14 -7.02 -24.80 -0.35
C SER A 14 -6.27 -26.08 -0.73
N ASP A 15 -6.97 -27.12 -1.19
CA ASP A 15 -6.33 -28.37 -1.62
C ASP A 15 -5.58 -28.23 -2.96
N ALA A 16 -6.04 -27.34 -3.86
CA ALA A 16 -5.39 -27.11 -5.15
C ALA A 16 -4.16 -26.19 -5.06
N LEU A 17 -4.09 -25.35 -4.02
CA LEU A 17 -3.05 -24.36 -3.81
C LEU A 17 -2.16 -24.78 -2.64
N ALA A 18 -1.16 -25.62 -2.92
CA ALA A 18 -0.09 -25.91 -1.98
C ALA A 18 0.53 -24.60 -1.46
N ASP A 19 0.29 -24.30 -0.17
CA ASP A 19 0.89 -23.34 0.77
C ASP A 19 1.28 -21.89 0.34
N GLU A 20 1.17 -21.47 -0.92
CA GLU A 20 1.68 -20.16 -1.37
C GLU A 20 0.65 -19.20 -1.99
N ALA A 21 -0.62 -19.57 -2.08
CA ALA A 21 -1.63 -18.70 -2.68
C ALA A 21 -2.61 -18.13 -1.65
N ALA A 22 -2.42 -16.85 -1.32
CA ALA A 22 -3.41 -16.08 -0.59
C ALA A 22 -4.65 -15.87 -1.48
N VAL A 23 -5.76 -16.53 -1.14
CA VAL A 23 -7.07 -16.29 -1.76
C VAL A 23 -7.51 -14.86 -1.44
N THR A 24 -7.34 -13.95 -2.42
CA THR A 24 -7.87 -12.58 -2.33
C THR A 24 -9.33 -12.60 -2.80
N SER A 25 -10.23 -13.00 -1.90
CA SER A 25 -11.66 -12.96 -2.14
C SER A 25 -12.14 -11.51 -2.31
N GLY A 26 -12.52 -11.17 -3.54
CA GLY A 26 -13.10 -9.87 -3.92
C GLY A 26 -12.05 -8.77 -4.07
N LYS A 27 -12.22 -7.90 -5.08
CA LYS A 27 -11.37 -6.72 -5.35
C LYS A 27 -10.91 -6.09 -4.04
N ALA A 28 -9.68 -6.38 -3.61
CA ALA A 28 -9.15 -5.84 -2.38
C ALA A 28 -9.21 -4.33 -2.52
N GLN A 29 -10.02 -3.67 -1.69
CA GLN A 29 -10.18 -2.22 -1.75
C GLN A 29 -8.78 -1.60 -1.66
N GLN A 30 -8.42 -0.88 -2.72
CA GLN A 30 -7.11 -0.25 -2.84
C GLN A 30 -7.19 1.14 -2.22
N PHE A 31 -6.25 1.43 -1.35
CA PHE A 31 -6.11 2.66 -0.61
C PHE A 31 -4.92 3.43 -1.15
N VAL A 32 -5.11 4.73 -1.41
CA VAL A 32 -4.06 5.59 -1.94
C VAL A 32 -3.50 6.42 -0.79
N LEU A 33 -2.23 6.23 -0.50
CA LEU A 33 -1.48 6.97 0.49
C LEU A 33 -0.48 7.90 -0.18
N GLU A 34 -0.13 8.94 0.56
CA GLU A 34 0.87 9.92 0.21
C GLU A 34 1.95 9.94 1.29
N VAL A 35 3.20 9.81 0.88
CA VAL A 35 4.37 10.00 1.76
C VAL A 35 5.07 11.29 1.35
N THR A 36 5.22 12.21 2.30
CA THR A 36 5.82 13.52 2.08
C THR A 36 7.14 13.68 2.83
N LYS A 37 7.96 14.66 2.46
CA LYS A 37 9.23 15.01 3.12
C LYS A 37 10.31 13.92 3.01
N LEU A 38 10.28 13.15 1.93
CA LEU A 38 11.40 12.28 1.57
C LEU A 38 12.48 13.11 0.89
N ASP A 39 13.72 12.65 0.89
CA ASP A 39 14.77 13.29 0.11
C ASP A 39 14.48 13.10 -1.40
N SER A 40 14.82 14.11 -2.19
CA SER A 40 14.77 14.07 -3.66
C SER A 40 15.64 12.97 -4.31
N THR A 41 16.68 12.52 -3.61
CA THR A 41 17.62 11.50 -4.12
C THR A 41 17.16 10.07 -3.90
N VAL A 42 16.07 9.87 -3.16
CA VAL A 42 15.54 8.55 -2.79
C VAL A 42 15.02 7.81 -4.03
N SER A 43 15.46 6.57 -4.20
CA SER A 43 15.02 5.70 -5.30
C SER A 43 13.71 4.97 -5.01
N LYS A 44 13.09 4.42 -6.05
CA LYS A 44 11.85 3.64 -5.91
C LYS A 44 12.09 2.37 -5.09
N GLU A 45 13.25 1.75 -5.26
CA GLU A 45 13.69 0.54 -4.59
C GLU A 45 13.87 0.80 -3.09
N GLU A 46 14.54 1.90 -2.72
CA GLU A 46 14.72 2.29 -1.30
C GLU A 46 13.39 2.54 -0.59
N ILE A 47 12.43 3.16 -1.28
CA ILE A 47 11.07 3.37 -0.74
C ILE A 47 10.39 2.02 -0.52
N PHE A 48 10.51 1.10 -1.48
CA PHE A 48 9.92 -0.22 -1.38
C PHE A 48 10.50 -1.03 -0.21
N GLU A 49 11.83 -1.05 -0.06
CA GLU A 49 12.50 -1.72 1.05
C GLU A 49 12.10 -1.13 2.40
N ALA A 50 12.00 0.21 2.49
CA ALA A 50 11.55 0.89 3.69
C ALA A 50 10.09 0.55 4.04
N LEU A 51 9.22 0.45 3.04
CA LEU A 51 7.83 0.02 3.23
C LEU A 51 7.78 -1.43 3.74
N GLN A 52 8.52 -2.34 3.13
CA GLN A 52 8.56 -3.75 3.53
C GLN A 52 9.10 -3.90 4.96
N THR A 53 10.15 -3.15 5.31
CA THR A 53 10.73 -3.12 6.66
C THR A 53 9.75 -2.57 7.69
N SER A 54 9.02 -1.49 7.34
CA SER A 54 8.01 -0.92 8.22
C SER A 54 6.83 -1.87 8.43
N LEU A 55 6.45 -2.64 7.43
CA LEU A 55 5.28 -3.54 7.51
C LEU A 55 5.55 -4.86 8.25
N GLY A 56 6.83 -5.24 8.40
CA GLY A 56 7.25 -6.49 9.03
C GLY A 56 7.07 -7.72 8.13
N GLU A 57 7.56 -8.87 8.60
CA GLU A 57 7.65 -10.11 7.79
C GLU A 57 6.29 -10.68 7.36
N GLY A 58 5.22 -10.38 8.09
CA GLY A 58 3.87 -10.91 7.80
C GLY A 58 3.11 -10.18 6.69
N ASN A 59 3.61 -9.04 6.19
CA ASN A 59 2.91 -8.18 5.25
C ASN A 59 3.75 -7.97 3.99
N LYS A 60 3.66 -8.91 3.04
CA LYS A 60 4.34 -8.79 1.74
C LYS A 60 3.59 -7.80 0.84
N ILE A 61 4.32 -6.86 0.26
CA ILE A 61 3.83 -5.92 -0.74
C ILE A 61 4.50 -6.15 -2.10
N GLN A 62 3.82 -5.78 -3.18
CA GLN A 62 4.37 -5.87 -4.53
C GLN A 62 5.12 -4.58 -4.90
N PRO A 63 6.16 -4.62 -5.77
CA PRO A 63 6.91 -3.43 -6.18
C PRO A 63 6.06 -2.36 -6.89
N GLU A 64 4.94 -2.76 -7.49
CA GLU A 64 3.99 -1.88 -8.19
C GLU A 64 3.18 -0.97 -7.25
N VAL A 65 3.38 -1.10 -5.94
CA VAL A 65 2.76 -0.25 -4.91
C VAL A 65 3.15 1.21 -5.09
N VAL A 66 4.37 1.52 -5.54
CA VAL A 66 4.81 2.90 -5.75
C VAL A 66 4.30 3.39 -7.11
N ILE A 67 3.31 4.28 -7.08
CA ILE A 67 2.65 4.82 -8.29
C ILE A 67 3.51 5.89 -8.94
N SER A 68 3.94 6.88 -8.16
CA SER A 68 4.70 8.02 -8.65
C SER A 68 5.56 8.63 -7.55
N ILE A 69 6.65 9.26 -7.98
CA ILE A 69 7.53 10.09 -7.17
C ILE A 69 7.48 11.48 -7.80
N GLU A 70 7.01 12.45 -7.05
CA GLU A 70 6.86 13.84 -7.46
C GLU A 70 7.81 14.71 -6.65
N MET A 71 8.63 15.50 -7.34
CA MET A 71 9.50 16.45 -6.67
C MET A 71 8.67 17.56 -6.04
N ALA A 72 8.85 17.76 -4.74
CA ALA A 72 8.28 18.85 -3.99
C ALA A 72 9.31 19.99 -3.84
N PHE A 73 8.82 21.17 -3.43
CA PHE A 73 9.68 22.32 -3.23
C PHE A 73 10.68 22.08 -2.09
N GLY A 74 11.90 22.62 -2.23
CA GLY A 74 12.92 22.57 -1.17
C GLY A 74 13.69 21.23 -1.08
N GLY A 75 13.92 20.55 -2.21
CA GLY A 75 14.75 19.34 -2.26
C GLY A 75 14.10 18.11 -1.62
N THR A 76 12.78 18.14 -1.42
CA THR A 76 12.02 17.00 -0.93
C THR A 76 11.22 16.35 -2.04
N SER A 77 10.86 15.08 -1.87
CA SER A 77 9.97 14.35 -2.75
C SER A 77 8.69 13.95 -2.01
N LYS A 78 7.64 13.76 -2.82
CA LYS A 78 6.34 13.27 -2.44
C LYS A 78 6.08 11.99 -3.23
N VAL A 79 5.62 10.95 -2.55
CA VAL A 79 5.43 9.63 -3.15
C VAL A 79 3.98 9.22 -2.99
N LEU A 80 3.36 8.80 -4.09
CA LEU A 80 2.03 8.21 -4.09
C LEU A 80 2.13 6.70 -4.07
N LEU A 81 1.44 6.09 -3.12
CA LEU A 81 1.41 4.65 -2.88
C LEU A 81 0.00 4.10 -3.08
N LYS A 82 -0.11 2.95 -3.73
CA LYS A 82 -1.36 2.20 -3.88
C LYS A 82 -1.24 0.88 -3.14
N LEU A 83 -1.95 0.75 -2.03
CA LEU A 83 -1.82 -0.40 -1.14
C LEU A 83 -3.17 -1.06 -0.87
N PRO A 84 -3.22 -2.35 -0.53
CA PRO A 84 -4.42 -2.95 0.04
C PRO A 84 -4.82 -2.21 1.32
N LEU A 85 -6.14 -2.01 1.55
CA LEU A 85 -6.66 -1.26 2.71
C LEU A 85 -6.06 -1.68 4.05
N ARG A 86 -5.90 -2.98 4.30
CA ARG A 86 -5.34 -3.50 5.56
C ARG A 86 -3.93 -2.95 5.80
N ILE A 87 -3.09 -3.03 4.78
CA ILE A 87 -1.70 -2.58 4.82
C ILE A 87 -1.64 -1.05 4.89
N GLY A 88 -2.50 -0.38 4.11
CA GLY A 88 -2.61 1.09 4.12
C GLY A 88 -2.99 1.66 5.49
N LYS A 89 -3.92 1.02 6.21
CA LYS A 89 -4.30 1.43 7.57
C LYS A 89 -3.14 1.33 8.56
N VAL A 90 -2.38 0.22 8.51
CA VAL A 90 -1.20 0.03 9.37
C VAL A 90 -0.16 1.14 9.14
N LEU A 91 0.09 1.52 7.88
CA LEU A 91 1.02 2.61 7.58
C LEU A 91 0.47 3.98 7.99
N LEU A 92 -0.84 4.20 7.88
CA LEU A 92 -1.48 5.43 8.32
C LEU A 92 -1.42 5.58 9.85
N GLU A 93 -1.62 4.50 10.59
CA GLU A 93 -1.49 4.46 12.05
C GLU A 93 -0.07 4.80 12.51
N LYS A 94 0.96 4.35 11.77
CA LYS A 94 2.36 4.70 12.04
C LYS A 94 2.69 6.15 11.78
N GLN A 95 1.93 6.84 10.91
CA GLN A 95 2.08 8.25 10.49
C GLN A 95 3.42 8.64 9.85
N THR A 96 4.49 7.87 10.07
CA THR A 96 5.85 8.15 9.63
C THR A 96 6.52 6.87 9.15
N ILE A 97 7.40 7.02 8.16
CA ILE A 97 8.23 5.95 7.61
C ILE A 97 9.64 6.51 7.48
N ARG A 98 10.64 5.74 7.88
CA ARG A 98 12.04 6.09 7.62
C ARG A 98 12.46 5.49 6.29
N VAL A 99 12.98 6.33 5.39
CA VAL A 99 13.54 5.90 4.09
C VAL A 99 14.95 6.46 3.99
N GLY A 100 15.95 5.58 3.95
CA GLY A 100 17.35 5.96 4.11
C GLY A 100 17.57 6.78 5.40
N LEU A 101 18.06 8.01 5.26
CA LEU A 101 18.28 8.96 6.35
C LEU A 101 17.12 9.94 6.58
N SER A 102 16.08 9.89 5.74
CA SER A 102 14.93 10.79 5.80
C SER A 102 13.76 10.16 6.55
N ASN A 103 12.97 10.99 7.25
CA ASN A 103 11.72 10.57 7.89
C ASN A 103 10.54 11.15 7.10
N GLY A 104 9.88 10.30 6.32
CA GLY A 104 8.69 10.65 5.56
C GLY A 104 7.43 10.63 6.41
N ARG A 105 6.48 11.52 6.12
CA ARG A 105 5.15 11.56 6.77
C ARG A 105 4.09 10.95 5.87
N VAL A 106 3.38 9.96 6.38
CA VAL A 106 2.30 9.24 5.72
C VAL A 106 0.97 9.97 5.94
N ARG A 107 0.20 10.13 4.88
CA ARG A 107 -1.15 10.71 4.88
C ARG A 107 -2.03 9.99 3.87
N GLU A 108 -3.33 10.05 4.06
CA GLU A 108 -4.28 9.65 3.02
C GLU A 108 -4.21 10.65 1.86
N ALA A 109 -4.13 10.14 0.64
CA ALA A 109 -4.17 11.00 -0.54
C ALA A 109 -5.61 11.50 -0.74
N LEU A 110 -5.86 12.74 -0.33
CA LEU A 110 -7.14 13.40 -0.56
C LEU A 110 -7.36 13.52 -2.08
N LYS A 111 -8.34 12.78 -2.62
CA LYS A 111 -8.90 13.10 -3.94
C LYS A 111 -9.88 14.25 -3.74
N PRO A 112 -9.57 15.48 -4.20
CA PRO A 112 -10.56 16.54 -4.14
C PRO A 112 -11.79 16.11 -4.94
N LEU A 113 -12.95 16.09 -4.28
CA LEU A 113 -14.22 15.90 -4.95
C LEU A 113 -14.38 17.07 -5.92
N LYS A 114 -14.35 16.78 -7.23
CA LYS A 114 -14.63 17.78 -8.26
C LYS A 114 -16.09 18.21 -8.07
N CYS A 115 -16.31 19.35 -7.43
CA CYS A 115 -17.61 20.00 -7.45
C CYS A 115 -17.82 20.53 -8.86
N PHE A 116 -18.63 19.83 -9.64
CA PHE A 116 -19.23 20.41 -10.83
C PHE A 116 -20.30 21.37 -10.31
N LYS A 117 -20.06 22.67 -10.42
CA LYS A 117 -21.06 23.70 -10.12
C LYS A 117 -22.35 23.34 -10.88
N CYS A 118 -23.45 23.19 -10.15
CA CYS A 118 -24.81 23.13 -10.69
C CYS A 118 -25.33 24.52 -11.01
#